data_AF-A0A257A0D9-F1
#
_entry.id   AF-A0A257A0D9-F1
#
_cell.length_a   1.000
_cell.length_b   1.000
_cell.length_c   1.000
_cell.angle_alpha   90.00
_cell.angle_beta   90.00
_cell.angle_gamma   90.00
#
_symmetry.space_group_name_H-M   'P 1'
#
loop_
_entity.id
_entity.type
_entity.pdbx_description
1 polymer ?
#
loop_
_entity_poly.entity_id
_entity_poly.type
_entity_poly.pdbx_seq_one_letter_code
_entity_poly.pdbx_strand_id
1 'polypeptide(L)'
;MSKGQKSLEMIVGMIILLVVAGVIINMFMKTMGNAPTGLDPKQQELNKIISNCNQWCGGASSGDLGSKIDYCSHQFSLVGEGEVAERREGIKPYCEDSIYCFLVHDCKLANGQKLTAKRCKQILCQKFKSDYLAGDSNEVAARDYASDKITRLIKKGSCDLGEGVDNWYLWVFRPESTDKGLRISCE
;
A
#
# COMPACT_ATOMS: atom_id res chain seq x y z
N MET A 1 71.69 25.23 26.30
CA MET A 1 70.28 24.76 26.24
C MET A 1 69.91 24.48 24.79
N SER A 2 68.91 23.61 24.58
CA SER A 2 68.18 23.33 23.32
C SER A 2 68.86 22.53 22.20
N LYS A 3 69.07 21.22 22.40
CA LYS A 3 68.98 20.22 21.31
C LYS A 3 67.85 19.19 21.54
N GLY A 4 67.35 19.04 22.77
CA GLY A 4 66.25 18.14 23.10
C GLY A 4 64.84 18.68 22.79
N GLN A 5 64.66 20.00 22.66
CA GLN A 5 63.34 20.60 22.39
C GLN A 5 62.85 20.38 20.95
N LYS A 6 63.75 20.25 19.95
CA LYS A 6 63.34 20.03 18.56
C LYS A 6 62.83 18.60 18.27
N SER A 7 63.28 17.60 19.04
CA SER A 7 62.84 16.21 18.83
C SER A 7 61.51 15.90 19.54
N LEU A 8 61.22 16.60 20.64
CA LEU A 8 59.98 16.39 21.39
C LEU A 8 58.75 16.90 20.63
N GLU A 9 58.90 18.01 19.90
CA GLU A 9 57.82 18.66 19.14
C GLU A 9 57.34 17.81 17.95
N MET A 10 58.26 17.08 17.30
CA MET A 10 57.93 16.19 16.17
C MET A 10 57.09 14.98 16.61
N ILE A 11 57.36 14.42 17.80
CA ILE A 11 56.64 13.25 18.33
C ILE A 11 55.23 13.66 18.77
N VAL A 12 55.09 14.83 19.40
CA VAL A 12 53.78 15.36 19.84
C VAL A 12 52.86 15.60 18.63
N GLY A 13 53.39 16.10 17.51
CA GLY A 13 52.63 16.27 16.28
C GLY A 13 52.06 14.95 15.73
N MET A 14 52.82 13.85 15.82
CA MET A 14 52.39 12.54 15.35
C MET A 14 51.25 11.95 16.22
N ILE A 15 51.30 12.17 17.54
CA ILE A 15 50.26 11.70 18.47
C ILE A 15 48.93 12.41 18.20
N ILE A 16 48.97 13.72 17.95
CA ILE A 16 47.75 14.50 17.66
C ILE A 16 47.08 14.01 16.36
N LEU A 17 47.87 13.72 15.32
CA LEU A 17 47.33 13.19 14.05
C LEU A 17 46.64 11.83 14.22
N LEU A 18 47.18 10.94 15.06
CA LEU A 18 46.57 9.64 15.33
C LEU A 18 45.22 9.78 16.06
N VAL A 19 45.12 10.70 17.01
CA VAL A 19 43.87 10.96 17.73
C VAL A 19 42.81 11.52 16.78
N VAL A 20 43.18 12.48 15.92
CA VAL A 20 42.25 13.07 14.93
C VAL A 20 41.75 12.02 13.94
N ALA A 21 42.64 11.17 13.41
CA ALA A 21 42.25 10.07 12.53
C ALA A 21 41.29 9.08 13.23
N GLY A 22 41.54 8.75 14.50
CA GLY A 22 40.65 7.89 15.29
C GLY A 22 39.24 8.49 15.48
N VAL A 23 39.15 9.80 15.71
CA VAL A 23 37.85 10.50 15.82
C VAL A 23 37.10 10.49 14.49
N ILE A 24 37.80 10.77 13.37
CA ILE A 24 37.20 10.75 12.03
C ILE A 24 36.70 9.34 11.71
N ILE A 25 37.50 8.30 11.95
CA ILE A 25 37.11 6.91 11.73
C ILE A 25 35.90 6.54 12.60
N ASN A 26 35.86 6.93 13.88
CA ASN A 26 34.73 6.66 14.77
C ASN A 26 33.45 7.41 14.32
N MET A 27 33.60 8.62 13.79
CA MET A 27 32.49 9.40 13.23
C MET A 27 31.99 8.79 11.91
N PHE A 28 32.89 8.34 11.05
CA PHE A 28 32.54 7.58 9.83
C PHE A 28 31.87 6.24 10.17
N MET A 29 32.38 5.48 11.14
CA MET A 29 31.75 4.24 11.59
C MET A 29 30.37 4.46 12.23
N LYS A 30 30.16 5.56 12.97
CA LYS A 30 28.83 5.93 13.48
C LYS A 30 27.86 6.39 12.39
N THR A 31 28.39 6.95 11.30
CA THR A 31 27.59 7.42 10.16
C THR A 31 27.28 6.28 9.18
N MET A 32 28.19 5.30 9.01
CA MET A 32 28.00 4.10 8.18
C MET A 32 27.38 2.91 8.94
N GLY A 33 27.48 2.86 10.26
CA GLY A 33 26.89 1.80 11.10
C GLY A 33 25.36 1.82 11.17
N ASN A 34 24.74 2.84 10.57
CA ASN A 34 23.29 2.95 10.40
C ASN A 34 22.89 2.97 8.91
N ALA A 35 23.70 2.39 8.01
CA ALA A 35 23.14 1.97 6.73
C ALA A 35 22.11 0.87 7.04
N PRO A 36 20.82 1.04 6.71
CA PRO A 36 19.87 -0.04 6.87
C PRO A 36 20.39 -1.19 6.01
N THR A 37 20.78 -2.27 6.68
CA THR A 37 20.91 -3.59 6.08
C THR A 37 19.72 -3.78 5.13
N GLY A 38 20.04 -4.12 3.87
CA GLY A 38 19.17 -3.96 2.71
C GLY A 38 17.68 -4.06 3.01
N LEU A 39 16.93 -3.01 2.62
CA LEU A 39 15.47 -2.97 2.68
C LEU A 39 14.90 -4.35 2.33
N ASP A 40 14.21 -4.95 3.30
CA ASP A 40 13.47 -6.20 3.16
C ASP A 40 12.77 -6.22 1.78
N PRO A 41 12.97 -7.25 0.94
CA PRO A 41 12.32 -7.36 -0.36
C PRO A 41 10.81 -7.06 -0.30
N LYS A 42 10.12 -7.48 0.76
CA LYS A 42 8.70 -7.19 0.98
C LYS A 42 8.43 -5.69 1.16
N GLN A 43 9.30 -4.99 1.89
CA GLN A 43 9.23 -3.54 2.06
C GLN A 43 9.44 -2.80 0.74
N GLN A 44 10.39 -3.24 -0.07
CA GLN A 44 10.64 -2.61 -1.38
C GLN A 44 9.44 -2.80 -2.32
N GLU A 45 8.85 -3.99 -2.31
CA GLU A 45 7.66 -4.29 -3.10
C GLU A 45 6.45 -3.47 -2.66
N LEU A 46 6.22 -3.37 -1.34
CA LEU A 46 5.16 -2.53 -0.80
C LEU A 46 5.37 -1.05 -1.15
N ASN A 47 6.60 -0.54 -1.09
CA ASN A 47 6.89 0.84 -1.49
C ASN A 47 6.59 1.09 -2.99
N LYS A 48 6.85 0.11 -3.86
CA LYS A 48 6.45 0.18 -5.27
C LYS A 48 4.93 0.21 -5.42
N ILE A 49 4.22 -0.61 -4.67
CA ILE A 49 2.74 -0.62 -4.66
C ILE A 49 2.19 0.73 -4.20
N ILE A 50 2.72 1.30 -3.11
CA ILE A 50 2.34 2.63 -2.62
C ILE A 50 2.57 3.68 -3.70
N SER A 51 3.74 3.66 -4.36
CA SER A 51 4.04 4.59 -5.46
C SER A 51 3.05 4.45 -6.62
N ASN A 52 2.72 3.22 -7.02
CA ASN A 52 1.77 2.97 -8.08
C ASN A 52 0.36 3.44 -7.70
N CYS A 53 -0.07 3.19 -6.46
CA CYS A 53 -1.36 3.67 -5.97
C CYS A 53 -1.45 5.19 -5.91
N ASN A 54 -0.34 5.88 -5.60
CA ASN A 54 -0.27 7.34 -5.69
C ASN A 54 -0.42 7.83 -7.14
N GLN A 55 0.18 7.13 -8.12
CA GLN A 55 0.01 7.45 -9.53
C GLN A 55 -1.45 7.26 -9.98
N TRP A 56 -2.06 6.13 -9.65
CA TRP A 56 -3.48 5.88 -9.93
C TRP A 56 -4.39 6.89 -9.24
N CYS A 57 -4.06 7.28 -8.01
CA CYS A 57 -4.79 8.32 -7.28
C CYS A 57 -4.65 9.69 -7.97
N GLY A 58 -3.45 10.05 -8.44
CA GLY A 58 -3.24 11.26 -9.24
C GLY A 58 -4.13 11.26 -10.47
N GLY A 59 -4.15 10.15 -11.21
CA GLY A 59 -5.04 9.95 -12.35
C GLY A 59 -6.52 10.03 -12.00
N ALA A 60 -6.95 9.47 -10.87
CA ALA A 60 -8.34 9.54 -10.40
C ALA A 60 -8.76 10.94 -9.94
N SER A 61 -7.81 11.72 -9.42
CA SER A 61 -8.03 13.07 -8.91
C SER A 61 -8.23 14.09 -10.02
N SER A 62 -7.46 13.98 -11.11
CA SER A 62 -7.56 14.84 -12.29
C SER A 62 -8.41 14.26 -13.43
N GLY A 63 -8.76 12.97 -13.34
CA GLY A 63 -9.37 12.21 -14.43
C GLY A 63 -10.88 12.02 -14.32
N ASP A 64 -11.38 11.22 -15.26
CA ASP A 64 -12.80 10.92 -15.42
C ASP A 64 -13.24 9.73 -14.55
N LEU A 65 -14.44 9.21 -14.81
CA LEU A 65 -14.95 8.04 -14.12
C LEU A 65 -14.07 6.80 -14.36
N GLY A 66 -13.43 6.69 -15.54
CA GLY A 66 -12.51 5.61 -15.89
C GLY A 66 -11.33 5.54 -14.94
N SER A 67 -10.63 6.67 -14.74
CA SER A 67 -9.48 6.72 -13.81
C SER A 67 -9.85 6.35 -12.37
N LYS A 68 -11.08 6.66 -11.94
CA LYS A 68 -11.59 6.27 -10.61
C LYS A 68 -11.87 4.78 -10.53
N ILE A 69 -12.41 4.18 -11.59
CA ILE A 69 -12.61 2.73 -11.69
C ILE A 69 -11.27 2.02 -11.65
N ASP A 70 -10.27 2.52 -12.38
CA ASP A 70 -8.92 1.94 -12.39
C ASP A 70 -8.34 1.91 -10.97
N TYR A 71 -8.31 3.05 -10.27
CA TYR A 71 -7.86 3.10 -8.88
C TYR A 71 -8.64 2.11 -7.96
N CYS A 72 -9.95 2.00 -8.16
CA CYS A 72 -10.81 1.16 -7.32
C CYS A 72 -10.75 -0.34 -7.64
N SER A 73 -10.27 -0.73 -8.81
CA SER A 73 -10.18 -2.14 -9.25
C SER A 73 -8.75 -2.66 -9.34
N HIS A 74 -7.75 -1.78 -9.30
CA HIS A 74 -6.37 -2.19 -9.43
C HIS A 74 -5.92 -3.03 -8.23
N GLN A 75 -5.45 -4.23 -8.53
CA GLN A 75 -4.96 -5.22 -7.59
C GLN A 75 -3.49 -5.49 -7.90
N PHE A 76 -2.66 -5.50 -6.86
CA PHE A 76 -1.31 -6.01 -6.94
C PHE A 76 -1.26 -7.40 -6.34
N SER A 77 -0.62 -8.33 -7.03
CA SER A 77 -0.24 -9.60 -6.44
C SER A 77 1.11 -9.40 -5.75
N LEU A 78 1.18 -9.75 -4.49
CA LEU A 78 2.42 -9.81 -3.73
C LEU A 78 2.86 -11.28 -3.70
N VAL A 79 4.17 -11.55 -3.65
CA VAL A 79 4.73 -12.93 -3.65
C VAL A 79 4.61 -13.60 -2.26
N GLY A 80 3.59 -13.22 -1.48
CA GLY A 80 3.39 -13.77 -0.14
C GLY A 80 2.68 -15.12 -0.14
N GLU A 81 2.82 -15.86 0.95
CA GLU A 81 2.27 -17.21 1.13
C GLU A 81 0.78 -17.21 1.57
N GLY A 82 0.06 -16.10 1.35
CA GLY A 82 -1.32 -15.97 1.82
C GLY A 82 -1.42 -15.78 3.34
N GLU A 83 -0.40 -15.20 3.96
CA GLU A 83 -0.46 -14.76 5.36
C GLU A 83 -1.14 -13.38 5.47
N VAL A 84 -1.58 -13.02 6.68
CA VAL A 84 -2.03 -11.64 6.94
C VAL A 84 -0.80 -10.76 7.05
N ALA A 85 -0.71 -9.73 6.21
CA ALA A 85 0.40 -8.80 6.22
C ALA A 85 0.52 -8.06 7.57
N GLU A 86 1.74 -7.77 7.99
CA GLU A 86 2.00 -6.98 9.20
C GLU A 86 1.25 -5.65 9.17
N ARG A 87 0.56 -5.34 10.28
CA ARG A 87 -0.22 -4.12 10.42
C ARG A 87 0.70 -2.90 10.33
N ARG A 88 0.42 -2.04 9.35
CA ARG A 88 1.13 -0.77 9.17
C ARG A 88 0.17 0.39 9.34
N GLU A 89 0.67 1.49 9.89
CA GLU A 89 -0.14 2.70 10.05
C GLU A 89 -0.66 3.18 8.69
N GLY A 90 -1.97 3.41 8.60
CA GLY A 90 -2.64 3.86 7.38
C GLY A 90 -3.06 2.76 6.39
N ILE A 91 -2.48 1.56 6.49
CA ILE A 91 -2.81 0.42 5.59
C ILE A 91 -3.79 -0.51 6.30
N LYS A 92 -4.91 -0.84 5.62
CA LYS A 92 -5.87 -1.83 6.13
C LYS A 92 -5.27 -3.24 6.09
N PRO A 93 -5.57 -4.14 7.05
CA PRO A 93 -5.12 -5.53 6.99
C PRO A 93 -5.45 -6.18 5.65
N TYR A 94 -4.52 -6.91 5.07
CA TYR A 94 -4.67 -7.55 3.77
C TYR A 94 -3.91 -8.87 3.75
N CYS A 95 -4.27 -9.75 2.82
CA CYS A 95 -3.51 -10.98 2.60
C CYS A 95 -2.28 -10.66 1.75
N GLU A 96 -1.11 -11.19 2.12
CA GLU A 96 0.14 -10.96 1.38
C GLU A 96 0.14 -11.53 -0.05
N ASP A 97 -0.95 -12.15 -0.51
CA ASP A 97 -1.10 -12.54 -1.91
C ASP A 97 -1.68 -11.42 -2.78
N SER A 98 -2.40 -10.47 -2.18
CA SER A 98 -3.10 -9.44 -2.92
C SER A 98 -3.48 -8.20 -2.11
N ILE A 99 -3.27 -7.03 -2.72
CA ILE A 99 -3.65 -5.74 -2.14
C ILE A 99 -4.23 -4.80 -3.21
N TYR A 100 -5.31 -4.11 -2.84
CA TYR A 100 -5.94 -3.08 -3.67
C TYR A 100 -5.52 -1.68 -3.23
N CYS A 101 -5.53 -0.71 -4.14
CA CYS A 101 -5.10 0.65 -3.79
C CYS A 101 -5.96 1.32 -2.70
N PHE A 102 -7.26 1.04 -2.66
CA PHE A 102 -8.14 1.55 -1.60
C PHE A 102 -7.84 0.95 -0.20
N LEU A 103 -7.01 -0.09 -0.11
CA LEU A 103 -6.51 -0.63 1.16
C LEU A 103 -5.22 0.04 1.62
N VAL A 104 -4.46 0.62 0.68
CA VAL A 104 -3.19 1.30 0.96
C VAL A 104 -3.43 2.67 1.60
N HIS A 105 -4.30 3.49 0.99
CA HIS A 105 -4.71 4.79 1.52
C HIS A 105 -5.99 5.26 0.84
N ASP A 106 -6.75 6.17 1.47
CA ASP A 106 -7.84 6.86 0.78
C ASP A 106 -7.27 7.85 -0.25
N CYS A 107 -7.73 7.83 -1.50
CA CYS A 107 -7.33 8.81 -2.50
C CYS A 107 -8.14 10.11 -2.38
N LYS A 108 -7.47 11.26 -2.25
CA LYS A 108 -8.13 12.59 -2.23
C LYS A 108 -8.31 13.12 -3.65
N LEU A 109 -9.56 13.40 -4.01
CA LEU A 109 -9.93 13.98 -5.30
C LEU A 109 -9.84 15.51 -5.26
N ALA A 110 -9.69 16.14 -6.43
CA ALA A 110 -9.61 17.59 -6.57
C ALA A 110 -10.83 18.35 -5.99
N ASN A 111 -12.00 17.71 -5.97
CA ASN A 111 -13.23 18.25 -5.39
C ASN A 111 -13.33 18.07 -3.85
N GLY A 112 -12.26 17.62 -3.19
CA GLY A 112 -12.22 17.39 -1.75
C GLY A 112 -12.85 16.07 -1.28
N GLN A 113 -13.48 15.31 -2.18
CA GLN A 113 -14.00 13.97 -1.86
C GLN A 113 -12.85 12.95 -1.75
N LYS A 114 -13.12 11.83 -1.08
CA LYS A 114 -12.18 10.72 -0.95
C LYS A 114 -12.71 9.46 -1.61
N LEU A 115 -11.87 8.77 -2.39
CA LEU A 115 -12.12 7.40 -2.81
C LEU A 115 -11.74 6.46 -1.66
N THR A 116 -12.70 6.28 -0.75
CA THR A 116 -12.64 5.24 0.27
C THR A 116 -13.03 3.89 -0.33
N ALA A 117 -12.73 2.79 0.35
CA ALA A 117 -13.16 1.45 -0.09
C ALA A 117 -14.69 1.36 -0.33
N LYS A 118 -15.50 1.99 0.52
CA LYS A 118 -16.96 2.08 0.33
C LYS A 118 -17.35 2.88 -0.90
N ARG A 119 -16.64 3.98 -1.18
CA ARG A 119 -16.89 4.76 -2.39
C ARG A 119 -16.47 4.01 -3.64
N CYS A 120 -15.38 3.24 -3.57
CA CYS A 120 -14.96 2.34 -4.63
C CYS A 120 -16.00 1.26 -4.92
N LYS A 121 -16.56 0.62 -3.89
CA LYS A 121 -17.70 -0.29 -4.04
C LYS A 121 -18.86 0.36 -4.81
N GLN A 122 -19.27 1.57 -4.41
CA GLN A 122 -20.36 2.29 -5.07
C GLN A 122 -20.07 2.60 -6.54
N ILE A 123 -18.87 3.09 -6.85
CA ILE A 123 -18.46 3.41 -8.22
C ILE A 123 -18.46 2.16 -9.10
N LEU A 124 -17.91 1.05 -8.61
CA LEU A 124 -17.91 -0.22 -9.34
C LEU A 124 -19.32 -0.76 -9.53
N CYS A 125 -20.19 -0.69 -8.50
CA CYS A 125 -21.60 -1.08 -8.63
C CYS A 125 -22.31 -0.26 -9.69
N GLN A 126 -22.15 1.07 -9.65
CA GLN A 126 -22.76 1.96 -10.63
C GLN A 126 -22.25 1.69 -12.05
N LYS A 127 -20.94 1.45 -12.22
CA LYS A 127 -20.37 1.10 -13.52
C LYS A 127 -21.00 -0.17 -14.09
N PHE A 128 -20.99 -1.27 -13.35
CA PHE A 128 -21.49 -2.54 -13.87
C PHE A 128 -23.02 -2.54 -14.05
N LYS A 129 -23.76 -1.82 -13.20
CA LYS A 129 -25.19 -1.59 -13.41
C LYS A 129 -25.42 -0.83 -14.73
N SER A 130 -24.70 0.28 -14.94
CA SER A 130 -24.83 1.09 -16.16
C SER A 130 -24.46 0.30 -17.42
N ASP A 131 -23.45 -0.56 -17.34
CA ASP A 131 -23.04 -1.41 -18.47
C ASP A 131 -24.14 -2.42 -18.85
N TYR A 132 -24.82 -2.99 -17.85
CA TYR A 132 -25.96 -3.87 -18.09
C TYR A 132 -27.15 -3.10 -18.68
N LEU A 133 -27.46 -1.94 -18.07
CA LEU A 133 -28.60 -1.11 -18.46
C LEU A 133 -28.50 -0.51 -19.86
N ALA A 134 -27.29 -0.46 -20.43
CA ALA A 134 -27.09 -0.09 -21.83
C ALA A 134 -27.68 -1.13 -22.82
N GLY A 135 -27.88 -2.38 -22.38
CA GLY A 135 -28.44 -3.47 -23.19
C GLY A 135 -29.81 -4.00 -22.75
N ASP A 136 -30.21 -3.75 -21.51
CA ASP A 136 -31.46 -4.28 -20.92
C ASP A 136 -31.96 -3.35 -19.80
N SER A 137 -33.23 -2.97 -19.78
CA SER A 137 -33.80 -2.04 -18.79
C SER A 137 -34.16 -2.66 -17.43
N ASN A 138 -33.88 -3.95 -17.21
CA ASN A 138 -34.19 -4.64 -15.96
C ASN A 138 -33.21 -4.27 -14.83
N GLU A 139 -33.65 -3.35 -13.96
CA GLU A 139 -32.90 -2.89 -12.79
C GLU A 139 -32.52 -3.99 -11.80
N VAL A 140 -33.37 -5.00 -11.62
CA VAL A 140 -33.09 -6.11 -10.69
C VAL A 140 -31.94 -6.95 -11.25
N ALA A 141 -32.03 -7.31 -12.54
CA ALA A 141 -30.97 -8.05 -13.23
C ALA A 141 -29.66 -7.25 -13.30
N ALA A 142 -29.72 -5.92 -13.47
CA ALA A 142 -28.55 -5.05 -13.44
C ALA A 142 -27.84 -5.05 -12.07
N ARG A 143 -28.60 -4.99 -10.98
CA ARG A 143 -28.06 -5.07 -9.60
C ARG A 143 -27.41 -6.41 -9.34
N ASP A 144 -28.05 -7.48 -9.80
CA ASP A 144 -27.52 -8.82 -9.71
C ASP A 144 -26.21 -8.95 -10.51
N TYR A 145 -26.21 -8.52 -11.76
CA TYR A 145 -25.03 -8.53 -12.62
C TYR A 145 -23.86 -7.77 -11.98
N ALA A 146 -24.11 -6.56 -11.46
CA ALA A 146 -23.09 -5.77 -10.79
C ALA A 146 -22.53 -6.46 -9.54
N SER A 147 -23.40 -7.04 -8.73
CA SER A 147 -23.03 -7.79 -7.51
C SER A 147 -22.12 -8.98 -7.83
N ASP A 148 -22.44 -9.75 -8.87
CA ASP A 148 -21.62 -10.88 -9.34
C ASP A 148 -20.26 -10.41 -9.89
N LYS A 149 -20.24 -9.34 -10.71
CA LYS A 149 -19.00 -8.79 -11.26
C LYS A 149 -18.04 -8.31 -10.18
N ILE A 150 -18.53 -7.59 -9.18
CA ILE A 150 -17.67 -7.11 -8.09
C ILE A 150 -17.20 -8.28 -7.23
N THR A 151 -18.05 -9.28 -6.97
CA THR A 151 -17.64 -10.49 -6.23
C THR A 151 -16.47 -11.21 -6.90
N ARG A 152 -16.44 -11.23 -8.24
CA ARG A 152 -15.33 -11.84 -9.00
C ARG A 152 -14.10 -10.95 -9.08
N LEU A 153 -14.30 -9.63 -9.15
CA LEU A 153 -13.23 -8.64 -9.29
C LEU A 153 -12.50 -8.39 -7.96
N ILE A 154 -13.24 -8.27 -6.86
CA ILE A 154 -12.73 -7.94 -5.54
C ILE A 154 -12.70 -9.21 -4.69
N LYS A 155 -11.49 -9.73 -4.47
CA LYS A 155 -11.26 -10.91 -3.64
C LYS A 155 -10.57 -10.51 -2.35
N LYS A 156 -10.90 -11.16 -1.23
CA LYS A 156 -10.26 -10.89 0.06
C LYS A 156 -8.78 -11.30 0.11
N GLY A 157 -8.38 -12.21 -0.79
CA GLY A 157 -7.13 -12.98 -0.71
C GLY A 157 -7.36 -14.39 -0.16
N SER A 158 -6.30 -15.16 -0.05
CA SER A 158 -6.30 -16.56 0.43
C SER A 158 -6.26 -16.69 1.95
N CYS A 159 -5.83 -15.64 2.65
CA CYS A 159 -5.71 -15.63 4.10
C CYS A 159 -7.07 -15.53 4.83
N ASP A 160 -7.05 -15.87 6.12
CA ASP A 160 -8.13 -15.54 7.04
C ASP A 160 -7.86 -14.19 7.71
N LEU A 161 -8.71 -13.20 7.42
CA LEU A 161 -8.65 -11.86 8.04
C LEU A 161 -9.38 -11.82 9.39
N GLY A 162 -9.93 -12.96 9.84
CA GLY A 162 -10.70 -13.09 11.07
C GLY A 162 -12.08 -12.44 11.00
N GLU A 163 -12.80 -12.51 12.11
CA GLU A 163 -14.12 -11.90 12.30
C GLU A 163 -13.97 -10.59 13.09
N GLY A 164 -14.06 -9.43 12.44
CA GLY A 164 -13.92 -8.16 13.16
C GLY A 164 -13.80 -6.92 12.28
N VAL A 165 -13.61 -5.76 12.93
CA VAL A 165 -13.46 -4.44 12.30
C VAL A 165 -12.25 -4.33 11.37
N ASP A 166 -11.31 -5.24 11.52
CA ASP A 166 -10.08 -5.34 10.75
C ASP A 166 -10.27 -6.12 9.43
N ASN A 167 -11.35 -6.88 9.31
CA ASN A 167 -11.75 -7.54 8.07
C ASN A 167 -12.44 -6.53 7.14
N TRP A 168 -11.63 -5.86 6.32
CA TRP A 168 -12.11 -4.88 5.35
C TRP A 168 -13.14 -5.48 4.39
N TYR A 169 -13.01 -6.76 4.03
CA TYR A 169 -13.87 -7.39 3.05
C TYR A 169 -15.31 -7.48 3.59
N LEU A 170 -15.47 -7.95 4.83
CA LEU A 170 -16.77 -7.96 5.51
C LEU A 170 -17.30 -6.55 5.77
N TRP A 171 -16.44 -5.60 6.17
CA TRP A 171 -16.87 -4.24 6.50
C TRP A 171 -17.32 -3.42 5.29
N VAL A 172 -16.59 -3.52 4.17
CA VAL A 172 -16.88 -2.74 2.96
C VAL A 172 -17.98 -3.40 2.16
N PHE A 173 -17.87 -4.72 1.96
CA PHE A 173 -18.68 -5.40 0.97
C PHE A 173 -19.87 -6.12 1.55
N ARG A 174 -19.86 -6.45 2.86
CA ARG A 174 -20.90 -7.23 3.57
C ARG A 174 -21.48 -8.32 2.66
N PRO A 175 -20.65 -9.31 2.31
CA PRO A 175 -21.11 -10.35 1.41
C PRO A 175 -22.26 -11.12 2.08
N GLU A 176 -23.34 -11.30 1.34
CA GLU A 176 -24.51 -12.06 1.77
C GLU A 176 -24.34 -13.51 1.32
N SER A 177 -24.79 -14.45 2.16
CA SER A 177 -24.83 -15.86 1.79
C SER A 177 -25.98 -16.06 0.79
N THR A 178 -25.65 -16.59 -0.38
CA THR A 178 -26.63 -16.99 -1.40
C THR A 178 -26.46 -18.47 -1.71
N ASP A 179 -27.44 -19.09 -2.37
CA ASP A 179 -27.34 -20.47 -2.86
C ASP A 179 -26.14 -20.70 -3.81
N LYS A 180 -25.53 -19.62 -4.31
CA LYS A 180 -24.35 -19.61 -5.19
C LYS A 180 -23.05 -19.20 -4.49
N GLY A 181 -23.07 -19.08 -3.15
CA GLY A 181 -21.93 -18.65 -2.34
C GLY A 181 -22.04 -17.20 -1.82
N LEU A 182 -20.93 -16.68 -1.31
CA LEU A 182 -20.84 -15.30 -0.79
C LEU A 182 -20.88 -14.29 -1.92
N ARG A 183 -21.80 -13.31 -1.84
CA ARG A 183 -22.00 -12.30 -2.89
C ARG A 183 -21.99 -10.89 -2.31
N ILE A 184 -21.25 -10.01 -2.96
CA ILE A 184 -21.20 -8.59 -2.63
C ILE A 184 -22.49 -7.90 -3.07
N SER A 185 -23.21 -7.31 -2.13
CA SER A 185 -24.46 -6.58 -2.42
C SER A 185 -24.19 -5.20 -3.03
N CYS A 186 -24.85 -4.88 -4.15
CA CYS A 186 -24.95 -3.54 -4.75
C CYS A 186 -26.30 -2.85 -4.44
N GLU A 187 -26.95 -3.21 -3.32
CA GLU A 187 -28.11 -2.47 -2.79
C GLU A 187 -27.74 -1.06 -2.30
#